data_AF-A0A918T5I3-F1
#
_entry.id   AF-A0A918T5I3-F1
#
_cell.length_a   1.000
_cell.length_b   1.000
_cell.length_c   1.000
_cell.angle_alpha   90.00
_cell.angle_beta   90.00
_cell.angle_gamma   90.00
#
_symmetry.space_group_name_H-M   'P 1'
#
loop_
_entity.id
_entity.type
_entity.pdbx_description
1 polymer ?
#
loop_
_entity_poly.entity_id
_entity_poly.type
_entity_poly.pdbx_seq_one_letter_code
_entity_poly.pdbx_strand_id
1 'polypeptide(L)'
;MAATEPAAGDTYARVPADAAGGSEADADSLFVLTACLLTPARFPSVLGDDYPAACAALGLEPYEEGYGLVLGQDGLGARWTVVVDDVSLVAVAIASWDCGMAYDLSPGEESVVAALPGWPLAVATRAPGVPEPHDPEPEEGDPAPLVPPAEDVWGPAQRRLGADEVALRWHDWRAQIEEAPPAPASGADTPVESAPAPDGPYAEVRRALEELRGYLEEAPPAGRVRSAPTGGEARALRADGPGWSLVARTDDMAFVLLDAHPREVLPVTRGPRLPGLLEALDAIAVRHA
;
A
#
# COMPACT_ATOMS: atom_id res chain seq x y z
N MET A 1 -62.14 29.15 2.31
CA MET A 1 -60.72 29.01 2.69
C MET A 1 -60.25 27.68 2.16
N ALA A 2 -59.54 27.73 1.03
CA ALA A 2 -58.95 26.58 0.36
C ALA A 2 -57.63 26.24 1.06
N ALA A 3 -57.37 24.95 1.23
CA ALA A 3 -56.03 24.41 1.41
C ALA A 3 -56.01 23.06 0.67
N THR A 4 -55.60 23.15 -0.59
CA THR A 4 -55.22 22.04 -1.46
C THR A 4 -53.88 21.50 -0.97
N GLU A 5 -53.84 20.21 -0.60
CA GLU A 5 -52.59 19.47 -0.41
C GLU A 5 -51.96 19.19 -1.79
N PRO A 6 -50.65 19.42 -1.99
CA PRO A 6 -50.00 19.12 -3.26
C PRO A 6 -49.61 17.63 -3.35
N ALA A 7 -49.91 17.05 -4.49
CA ALA A 7 -49.45 15.74 -4.92
C ALA A 7 -47.91 15.70 -4.99
N ALA A 8 -47.31 14.73 -4.31
CA ALA A 8 -45.91 14.37 -4.50
C ALA A 8 -45.76 13.72 -5.88
N GLY A 9 -45.19 14.47 -6.82
CA GLY A 9 -44.80 13.97 -8.13
C GLY A 9 -43.59 13.06 -8.00
N ASP A 10 -43.83 11.75 -8.01
CA ASP A 10 -42.80 10.73 -8.13
C ASP A 10 -42.20 10.82 -9.53
N THR A 11 -41.09 11.57 -9.65
CA THR A 11 -40.42 11.84 -10.92
C THR A 11 -39.01 11.25 -10.89
N TYR A 12 -38.91 9.96 -10.56
CA TYR A 12 -37.78 9.16 -11.01
C TYR A 12 -38.17 8.59 -12.38
N ALA A 13 -37.74 9.29 -13.43
CA ALA A 13 -37.74 8.75 -14.78
C ALA A 13 -36.99 7.42 -14.77
N ARG A 14 -37.75 6.33 -14.91
CA ARG A 14 -37.24 4.98 -15.12
C ARG A 14 -36.48 4.99 -16.44
N VAL A 15 -35.16 5.04 -16.38
CA VAL A 15 -34.31 4.84 -17.57
C VAL A 15 -34.66 3.44 -18.10
N PRO A 16 -35.08 3.31 -19.38
CA PRO A 16 -35.40 2.00 -19.92
C PRO A 16 -34.13 1.15 -19.97
N ALA A 17 -34.18 0.01 -19.30
CA ALA A 17 -33.21 -1.06 -19.47
C ALA A 17 -33.49 -1.73 -20.81
N ASP A 18 -32.91 -1.23 -21.88
CA ASP A 18 -32.70 -2.00 -23.11
C ASP A 18 -31.67 -1.32 -24.02
N ALA A 19 -30.43 -1.81 -23.94
CA ALA A 19 -29.48 -1.96 -25.04
C ALA A 19 -28.29 -2.80 -24.54
N ALA A 20 -28.55 -4.03 -24.06
CA ALA A 20 -27.49 -5.02 -23.89
C ALA A 20 -27.17 -5.61 -25.28
N GLY A 21 -26.43 -4.84 -26.06
CA GLY A 21 -25.79 -5.26 -27.29
C GLY A 21 -24.35 -4.76 -27.25
N GLY A 22 -23.55 -5.32 -26.33
CA GLY A 22 -22.11 -5.10 -26.34
C GLY A 22 -21.55 -5.68 -27.64
N SER A 23 -20.82 -4.87 -28.38
CA SER A 23 -20.06 -5.34 -29.54
C SER A 23 -18.90 -6.24 -29.08
N GLU A 24 -18.35 -7.10 -29.94
CA GLU A 24 -17.10 -7.84 -29.62
C GLU A 24 -15.98 -6.87 -29.20
N ALA A 25 -15.97 -5.64 -29.73
CA ALA A 25 -15.03 -4.59 -29.32
C ALA A 25 -15.25 -4.08 -27.88
N ASP A 26 -16.48 -4.13 -27.35
CA ASP A 26 -16.74 -3.80 -25.95
C ASP A 26 -16.33 -4.94 -25.01
N ALA A 27 -16.37 -6.19 -25.49
CA ALA A 27 -15.94 -7.36 -24.72
C ALA A 27 -14.44 -7.31 -24.41
N ASP A 28 -13.61 -6.87 -25.37
CA ASP A 28 -12.15 -6.77 -25.22
C ASP A 28 -11.71 -5.45 -24.56
N SER A 29 -12.63 -4.52 -24.30
CA SER A 29 -12.30 -3.22 -23.70
C SER A 29 -12.09 -3.32 -22.20
N LEU A 30 -10.99 -2.73 -21.70
CA LEU A 30 -10.70 -2.69 -20.27
C LEU A 30 -11.45 -1.54 -19.59
N PHE A 31 -12.35 -1.88 -18.67
CA PHE A 31 -12.97 -0.95 -17.75
C PHE A 31 -12.06 -0.73 -16.54
N VAL A 32 -11.40 0.43 -16.48
CA VAL A 32 -10.49 0.80 -15.37
C VAL A 32 -11.28 1.00 -14.08
N LEU A 33 -10.88 0.29 -13.02
CA LEU A 33 -11.47 0.38 -11.69
C LEU A 33 -10.59 1.17 -10.73
N THR A 34 -9.28 0.98 -10.82
CA THR A 34 -8.29 1.69 -10.01
C THR A 34 -6.91 1.62 -10.67
N ALA A 35 -5.97 2.41 -10.15
CA ALA A 35 -4.58 2.35 -10.58
C ALA A 35 -3.63 2.61 -9.41
N CYS A 36 -2.41 2.08 -9.52
CA CYS A 36 -1.34 2.34 -8.56
C CYS A 36 0.00 2.52 -9.27
N LEU A 37 0.93 3.22 -8.61
CA LEU A 37 2.30 3.35 -9.08
C LEU A 37 3.12 2.17 -8.60
N LEU A 38 4.05 1.69 -9.43
CA LEU A 38 5.08 0.72 -9.13
C LEU A 38 6.44 1.34 -9.50
N THR A 39 6.96 2.20 -8.63
CA THR A 39 8.21 2.94 -8.81
C THR A 39 9.14 2.72 -7.63
N PRO A 40 10.44 3.03 -7.76
CA PRO A 40 11.38 3.00 -6.63
C PRO A 40 10.90 3.76 -5.38
N ALA A 41 10.13 4.85 -5.55
CA ALA A 41 9.61 5.64 -4.45
C ALA A 41 8.27 5.11 -3.92
N ARG A 42 7.40 4.59 -4.79
CA ARG A 42 6.00 4.24 -4.46
C ARG A 42 5.60 2.94 -5.14
N PHE A 43 5.21 1.95 -4.34
CA PHE A 43 4.63 0.70 -4.82
C PHE A 43 3.67 0.12 -3.78
N PRO A 44 2.69 -0.71 -4.17
CA PRO A 44 1.82 -1.39 -3.22
C PRO A 44 2.64 -2.31 -2.33
N SER A 45 2.67 -2.04 -1.03
CA SER A 45 3.55 -2.78 -0.12
C SER A 45 3.18 -4.26 -0.02
N VAL A 46 1.98 -4.70 -0.45
CA VAL A 46 1.69 -6.15 -0.54
C VAL A 46 2.68 -6.91 -1.43
N LEU A 47 3.17 -6.26 -2.49
CA LEU A 47 3.99 -6.89 -3.52
C LEU A 47 5.41 -7.21 -3.07
N GLY A 48 5.98 -6.48 -2.11
CA GLY A 48 7.36 -6.71 -1.69
C GLY A 48 7.85 -5.77 -0.60
N ASP A 49 9.03 -6.10 -0.07
CA ASP A 49 9.74 -5.27 0.92
C ASP A 49 10.58 -4.15 0.26
N ASP A 50 10.75 -4.18 -1.06
CA ASP A 50 11.45 -3.17 -1.89
C ASP A 50 10.87 -3.17 -3.31
N TYR A 51 11.33 -2.23 -4.13
CA TYR A 51 10.90 -2.09 -5.51
C TYR A 51 11.27 -3.31 -6.38
N PRO A 52 12.52 -3.83 -6.38
CA PRO A 52 12.85 -5.03 -7.13
C PRO A 52 12.01 -6.26 -6.79
N ALA A 53 11.73 -6.51 -5.51
CA ALA A 53 10.87 -7.61 -5.06
C ALA A 53 9.43 -7.40 -5.53
N ALA A 54 8.93 -6.15 -5.51
CA ALA A 54 7.60 -5.83 -6.01
C ALA A 54 7.48 -6.05 -7.54
N CYS A 55 8.51 -5.70 -8.32
CA CYS A 55 8.57 -6.04 -9.74
C CYS A 55 8.61 -7.56 -9.97
N ALA A 56 9.45 -8.27 -9.22
CA ALA A 56 9.58 -9.72 -9.33
C ALA A 56 8.26 -10.45 -9.01
N ALA A 57 7.46 -9.94 -8.07
CA ALA A 57 6.14 -10.49 -7.75
C ALA A 57 5.14 -10.42 -8.92
N LEU A 58 5.40 -9.56 -9.91
CA LEU A 58 4.61 -9.44 -11.14
C LEU A 58 5.33 -10.01 -12.36
N GLY A 59 6.48 -10.67 -12.19
CA GLY A 59 7.28 -11.18 -13.30
C GLY A 59 7.96 -10.09 -14.13
N LEU A 60 8.18 -8.90 -13.56
CA LEU A 60 8.80 -7.76 -14.21
C LEU A 60 10.27 -7.61 -13.81
N GLU A 61 11.10 -7.15 -14.74
CA GLU A 61 12.42 -6.62 -14.44
C GLU A 61 12.29 -5.21 -13.80
N PRO A 62 13.15 -4.83 -12.84
CA PRO A 62 13.14 -3.47 -12.31
C PRO A 62 13.48 -2.44 -13.39
N TYR A 63 12.70 -1.36 -13.45
CA TYR A 63 12.87 -0.26 -14.40
C TYR A 63 13.06 1.06 -13.65
N GLU A 64 14.00 1.91 -14.09
CA GLU A 64 14.42 3.09 -13.32
C GLU A 64 13.28 4.10 -13.14
N GLU A 65 12.52 4.34 -14.20
CA GLU A 65 11.36 5.19 -14.23
C GLU A 65 10.16 4.56 -13.49
N GLY A 66 10.13 3.23 -13.44
CA GLY A 66 9.06 2.43 -12.85
C GLY A 66 7.90 2.16 -13.81
N TYR A 67 6.80 1.66 -13.26
CA TYR A 67 5.60 1.29 -14.01
C TYR A 67 4.36 1.91 -13.38
N GLY A 68 3.32 2.07 -14.20
CA GLY A 68 1.95 2.20 -13.74
C GLY A 68 1.25 0.85 -13.77
N LEU A 69 0.38 0.59 -12.79
CA LEU A 69 -0.48 -0.58 -12.75
C LEU A 69 -1.93 -0.12 -12.86
N VAL A 70 -2.64 -0.60 -13.87
CA VAL A 70 -4.05 -0.31 -14.12
C VAL A 70 -4.85 -1.59 -13.85
N LEU A 71 -5.69 -1.56 -12.83
CA LEU A 71 -6.52 -2.69 -12.45
C LEU A 71 -7.92 -2.47 -13.01
N GLY A 72 -8.36 -3.38 -13.86
CA GLY A 72 -9.64 -3.28 -14.53
C GLY A 72 -10.27 -4.64 -14.79
N GLN A 73 -11.45 -4.59 -15.39
CA GLN A 73 -12.15 -5.77 -15.88
C GLN A 73 -12.53 -5.58 -17.35
N ASP A 74 -12.54 -6.65 -18.12
CA ASP A 74 -13.05 -6.60 -19.49
C ASP A 74 -14.59 -6.59 -19.53
N GLY A 75 -15.18 -6.53 -20.72
CA GLY A 75 -16.64 -6.50 -20.88
C GLY A 75 -17.35 -7.80 -20.46
N LEU A 76 -16.61 -8.89 -20.32
CA LEU A 76 -17.11 -10.18 -19.82
C LEU A 76 -16.99 -10.29 -18.30
N GLY A 77 -16.19 -9.44 -17.66
CA GLY A 77 -15.94 -9.40 -16.22
C GLY A 77 -14.64 -10.10 -15.81
N ALA A 78 -13.79 -10.51 -16.76
CA ALA A 78 -12.49 -11.07 -16.42
C ALA A 78 -11.56 -9.97 -15.90
N ARG A 79 -10.80 -10.29 -14.85
CA ARG A 79 -9.95 -9.33 -14.14
C ARG A 79 -8.56 -9.27 -14.75
N TRP A 80 -8.07 -8.04 -14.95
CA TRP A 80 -6.76 -7.79 -15.54
C TRP A 80 -6.00 -6.71 -14.77
N THR A 81 -4.68 -6.93 -14.65
CA THR A 81 -3.70 -5.94 -14.24
C THR A 81 -2.85 -5.57 -15.45
N VAL A 82 -3.10 -4.40 -16.03
CA VAL A 82 -2.32 -3.87 -17.15
C VAL A 82 -1.14 -3.07 -16.60
N VAL A 83 0.07 -3.49 -16.97
CA VAL A 83 1.32 -2.84 -16.61
C VAL A 83 1.72 -1.90 -17.73
N VAL A 84 1.98 -0.64 -17.40
CA VAL A 84 2.35 0.40 -18.37
C VAL A 84 3.67 1.06 -18.00
N ASP A 85 4.48 1.44 -18.97
CA ASP A 85 5.75 2.15 -18.76
C ASP A 85 5.61 3.69 -18.75
N ASP A 86 4.45 4.22 -19.18
CA ASP A 86 4.10 5.62 -18.97
C ASP A 86 3.57 5.86 -17.55
N VAL A 87 4.51 5.99 -16.61
CA VAL A 87 4.24 6.30 -15.20
C VAL A 87 3.54 7.65 -15.03
N SER A 88 3.83 8.61 -15.92
CA SER A 88 3.28 9.97 -15.82
C SER A 88 1.78 9.98 -16.09
N LEU A 89 1.32 9.22 -17.09
CA LEU A 89 -0.09 9.03 -17.39
C LEU A 89 -0.86 8.51 -16.16
N VAL A 90 -0.34 7.45 -15.52
CA VAL A 90 -0.99 6.85 -14.34
C VAL A 90 -0.93 7.77 -13.12
N ALA A 91 0.19 8.47 -12.90
CA ALA A 91 0.32 9.43 -11.81
C ALA A 91 -0.67 10.60 -11.94
N VAL A 92 -0.88 11.12 -13.16
CA VAL A 92 -1.86 12.18 -13.43
C VAL A 92 -3.28 11.70 -13.18
N ALA A 93 -3.62 10.47 -13.58
CA ALA A 93 -4.93 9.87 -13.31
C ALA A 93 -5.21 9.79 -11.80
N ILE A 94 -4.25 9.22 -11.04
CA ILE A 94 -4.37 9.11 -9.57
C ILE A 94 -4.54 10.49 -8.93
N ALA A 95 -3.68 11.45 -9.28
CA ALA A 95 -3.76 12.81 -8.72
C ALA A 95 -5.09 13.49 -9.04
N SER A 96 -5.63 13.28 -10.24
CA SER A 96 -6.93 13.81 -10.65
C SER A 96 -8.06 13.22 -9.80
N TRP A 97 -8.08 11.89 -9.62
CA TRP A 97 -9.08 11.22 -8.79
C TRP A 97 -8.97 11.61 -7.31
N ASP A 98 -7.75 11.74 -6.76
CA ASP A 98 -7.52 12.20 -5.39
C ASP A 98 -8.06 13.62 -5.15
N CYS A 99 -8.09 14.45 -6.20
CA CYS A 99 -8.69 15.79 -6.17
C CYS A 99 -10.20 15.79 -6.49
N GLY A 100 -10.82 14.63 -6.71
CA GLY A 100 -12.23 14.48 -7.07
C GLY A 100 -12.55 14.89 -8.51
N MET A 101 -11.55 14.96 -9.40
CA MET A 101 -11.73 15.27 -10.81
C MET A 101 -11.92 13.99 -11.64
N ALA A 102 -12.75 14.06 -12.67
CA ALA A 102 -12.86 12.98 -13.64
C ALA A 102 -11.58 12.94 -14.51
N TYR A 103 -11.05 11.75 -14.71
CA TYR A 103 -9.96 11.48 -15.63
C TYR A 103 -10.19 10.10 -16.26
N ASP A 104 -10.14 10.04 -17.59
CA ASP A 104 -10.29 8.82 -18.36
C ASP A 104 -8.90 8.24 -18.63
N LEU A 105 -8.53 7.22 -17.87
CA LEU A 105 -7.23 6.57 -17.99
C LEU A 105 -7.31 5.49 -19.08
N SER A 106 -6.73 5.79 -20.23
CA SER A 106 -6.65 4.87 -21.36
C SER A 106 -5.21 4.81 -21.87
N PRO A 107 -4.40 3.82 -21.41
CA PRO A 107 -3.05 3.64 -21.89
C PRO A 107 -3.02 3.29 -23.39
N GLY A 108 -2.08 3.87 -24.13
CA GLY A 108 -1.82 3.47 -25.52
C GLY A 108 -1.18 2.09 -25.57
N GLU A 109 -1.50 1.30 -26.60
CA GLU A 109 -0.95 -0.05 -26.79
C GLU A 109 0.58 -0.07 -26.76
N GLU A 110 1.22 1.01 -27.21
CA GLU A 110 2.68 1.17 -27.21
C GLU A 110 3.30 1.28 -25.82
N SER A 111 2.50 1.68 -24.82
CA SER A 111 2.94 1.83 -23.42
C SER A 111 2.68 0.58 -22.58
N VAL A 112 1.92 -0.38 -23.11
CA VAL A 112 1.56 -1.61 -22.39
C VAL A 112 2.73 -2.58 -22.43
N VAL A 113 3.26 -2.89 -21.25
CA VAL A 113 4.37 -3.82 -21.06
C VAL A 113 3.87 -5.26 -20.88
N ALA A 114 2.78 -5.42 -20.12
CA ALA A 114 2.17 -6.71 -19.85
C ALA A 114 0.68 -6.54 -19.49
N ALA A 115 -0.13 -7.56 -19.82
CA ALA A 115 -1.47 -7.75 -19.28
C ALA A 115 -1.45 -9.03 -18.45
N LEU A 116 -1.55 -8.88 -17.13
CA LEU A 116 -1.49 -9.98 -16.18
C LEU A 116 -2.91 -10.37 -15.74
N PRO A 117 -3.28 -11.66 -15.74
CA PRO A 117 -4.59 -12.10 -15.26
C PRO A 117 -4.73 -11.82 -13.77
N GLY A 118 -5.92 -11.46 -13.31
CA GLY A 118 -6.23 -11.19 -11.91
C GLY A 118 -5.74 -9.83 -11.40
N TRP A 119 -5.85 -9.63 -10.08
CA TRP A 119 -5.44 -8.39 -9.40
C TRP A 119 -4.51 -8.69 -8.22
N PRO A 120 -3.39 -7.95 -8.06
CA PRO A 120 -2.54 -8.10 -6.89
C PRO A 120 -3.13 -7.43 -5.64
N LEU A 121 -4.18 -6.62 -5.80
CA LEU A 121 -4.85 -5.86 -4.75
C LEU A 121 -6.32 -6.25 -4.66
N ALA A 122 -6.87 -6.19 -3.44
CA ALA A 122 -8.29 -6.36 -3.23
C ALA A 122 -9.03 -5.15 -3.82
N VAL A 123 -9.79 -5.38 -4.91
CA VAL A 123 -10.68 -4.39 -5.51
C VAL A 123 -12.10 -4.90 -5.34
N ALA A 124 -12.90 -4.17 -4.56
CA ALA A 124 -14.27 -4.55 -4.22
C ALA A 124 -15.32 -4.02 -5.20
N THR A 125 -14.92 -3.11 -6.09
CA THR A 125 -15.80 -2.46 -7.07
C THR A 125 -15.82 -3.24 -8.37
N ARG A 126 -16.90 -3.04 -9.14
CA ARG A 126 -17.05 -3.53 -10.52
C ARG A 126 -17.56 -2.41 -11.40
N ALA A 127 -17.27 -2.47 -12.70
CA ALA A 127 -17.80 -1.53 -13.66
C ALA A 127 -19.33 -1.69 -13.82
N PRO A 128 -20.08 -0.60 -13.97
CA PRO A 128 -21.52 -0.66 -14.20
C PRO A 128 -21.88 -1.47 -15.45
N GLY A 129 -22.86 -2.37 -15.34
CA GLY A 129 -23.37 -3.15 -16.48
C GLY A 129 -22.53 -4.36 -16.89
N VAL A 130 -21.38 -4.59 -16.25
CA VAL A 130 -20.50 -5.73 -16.51
C VAL A 130 -20.77 -6.87 -15.49
N PRO A 131 -20.56 -8.15 -15.86
CA PRO A 131 -20.67 -9.29 -14.94
C PRO A 131 -19.79 -9.18 -13.69
N GLU A 132 -19.96 -10.13 -12.76
CA GLU A 132 -19.14 -10.19 -11.55
C GLU A 132 -17.66 -10.46 -11.90
N PRO A 133 -16.72 -9.76 -11.21
CA PRO A 133 -15.29 -9.98 -11.43
C PRO A 133 -14.89 -11.45 -11.23
N HIS A 134 -14.18 -12.02 -12.20
CA HIS A 134 -13.65 -13.39 -12.14
C HIS A 134 -12.28 -13.51 -12.82
N ASP A 135 -11.55 -14.58 -12.54
CA ASP A 135 -10.29 -14.84 -13.25
C ASP A 135 -10.58 -15.27 -14.69
N PRO A 136 -9.79 -14.79 -15.69
CA PRO A 136 -9.93 -15.24 -17.06
C PRO A 136 -9.65 -16.74 -17.17
N GLU A 137 -10.20 -17.37 -18.22
CA GLU A 137 -9.88 -18.77 -18.54
C GLU A 137 -8.38 -18.87 -18.91
N PRO A 138 -7.61 -19.77 -18.27
CA PRO A 138 -6.18 -19.85 -18.50
C PRO A 138 -5.87 -20.44 -19.88
N GLU A 139 -4.97 -19.80 -20.64
CA GLU A 139 -4.40 -20.36 -21.87
C GLU A 139 -3.06 -21.06 -21.62
N GLU A 140 -2.61 -21.87 -22.58
CA GLU A 140 -1.34 -22.59 -22.46
C GLU A 140 -0.15 -21.60 -22.48
N GLY A 141 0.53 -21.48 -21.35
CA GLY A 141 1.68 -20.59 -21.18
C GLY A 141 1.37 -19.35 -20.34
N ASP A 142 0.11 -19.11 -20.00
CA ASP A 142 -0.26 -17.96 -19.16
C ASP A 142 0.27 -18.08 -17.73
N PRO A 143 0.67 -16.96 -17.11
CA PRO A 143 0.91 -16.92 -15.69
C PRO A 143 -0.38 -17.20 -14.91
N ALA A 144 -0.25 -17.74 -13.70
CA ALA A 144 -1.40 -17.86 -12.81
C ALA A 144 -1.99 -16.48 -12.51
N PRO A 145 -3.34 -16.35 -12.40
CA PRO A 145 -3.97 -15.10 -11.99
C PRO A 145 -3.38 -14.55 -10.69
N LEU A 146 -3.15 -13.24 -10.67
CA LEU A 146 -2.74 -12.50 -9.49
C LEU A 146 -3.87 -12.55 -8.46
N VAL A 147 -3.49 -12.90 -7.24
CA VAL A 147 -4.41 -13.00 -6.10
C VAL A 147 -3.92 -12.09 -4.99
N PRO A 148 -4.79 -11.25 -4.40
CA PRO A 148 -4.43 -10.47 -3.22
C PRO A 148 -4.05 -11.39 -2.06
N PRO A 149 -3.14 -10.95 -1.16
CA PRO A 149 -2.76 -11.77 -0.02
C PRO A 149 -3.98 -12.04 0.90
N ALA A 150 -4.07 -13.26 1.43
CA ALA A 150 -5.18 -13.69 2.29
C ALA A 150 -5.25 -12.85 3.59
N GLU A 151 -6.43 -12.36 3.97
CA GLU A 151 -6.56 -11.44 5.11
C GLU A 151 -6.45 -12.11 6.49
N ASP A 152 -6.65 -13.41 6.57
CA ASP A 152 -6.74 -14.18 7.83
C ASP A 152 -5.42 -14.80 8.29
N VAL A 153 -4.45 -14.95 7.39
CA VAL A 153 -3.13 -15.52 7.65
C VAL A 153 -2.11 -14.40 7.86
N TRP A 154 -1.42 -14.40 9.00
CA TRP A 154 -0.30 -13.48 9.20
C TRP A 154 0.92 -13.93 8.39
N GLY A 155 1.49 -13.02 7.62
CA GLY A 155 2.73 -13.21 6.90
C GLY A 155 3.34 -11.86 6.49
N PRO A 156 4.41 -11.88 5.65
CA PRO A 156 5.12 -10.67 5.29
C PRO A 156 4.24 -9.58 4.65
N ALA A 157 3.27 -9.97 3.82
CA ALA A 157 2.33 -9.03 3.22
C ALA A 157 1.44 -8.34 4.28
N GLN A 158 0.92 -9.10 5.26
CA GLN A 158 0.09 -8.56 6.35
C GLN A 158 0.91 -7.68 7.28
N ARG A 159 2.18 -8.03 7.55
CA ARG A 159 3.10 -7.17 8.29
C ARG A 159 3.28 -5.82 7.60
N ARG A 160 3.54 -5.82 6.29
CA ARG A 160 3.72 -4.59 5.51
C ARG A 160 2.44 -3.76 5.42
N LEU A 161 1.28 -4.40 5.20
CA LEU A 161 -0.02 -3.74 5.24
C LEU A 161 -0.32 -3.12 6.60
N GLY A 162 -0.01 -3.84 7.69
CA GLY A 162 -0.14 -3.32 9.05
C GLY A 162 0.74 -2.10 9.28
N ALA A 163 1.96 -2.10 8.75
CA ALA A 163 2.84 -0.94 8.80
C ALA A 163 2.28 0.25 7.99
N ASP A 164 1.72 0.01 6.81
CA ASP A 164 1.08 1.07 6.02
C ASP A 164 -0.14 1.66 6.75
N GLU A 165 -0.93 0.82 7.43
CA GLU A 165 -2.04 1.27 8.27
C GLU A 165 -1.57 2.10 9.49
N VAL A 166 -0.47 1.69 10.12
CA VAL A 166 0.16 2.47 11.21
C VAL A 166 0.64 3.82 10.71
N ALA A 167 1.21 3.87 9.50
CA ALA A 167 1.63 5.13 8.89
C ALA A 167 0.44 6.05 8.57
N LEU A 168 -0.62 5.49 8.00
CA LEU A 168 -1.84 6.23 7.66
C LEU A 168 -2.54 6.78 8.91
N ARG A 169 -2.63 5.97 9.97
CA ARG A 169 -3.27 6.32 11.25
C ARG A 169 -2.27 6.69 12.34
N TRP A 170 -1.18 7.35 11.97
CA TRP A 170 -0.09 7.68 12.89
C TRP A 170 -0.59 8.29 14.21
N HIS A 171 -1.49 9.29 14.12
CA HIS A 171 -1.99 10.01 15.28
C HIS A 171 -2.78 9.11 16.25
N ASP A 172 -3.59 8.20 15.72
CA ASP A 172 -4.39 7.27 16.55
C ASP A 172 -3.50 6.28 17.28
N TRP A 173 -2.49 5.72 16.60
CA TRP A 173 -1.51 4.83 17.20
C TRP A 173 -0.66 5.52 18.25
N ARG A 174 -0.22 6.75 17.95
CA ARG A 174 0.61 7.54 18.87
C ARG A 174 -0.13 7.91 20.15
N ALA A 175 -1.43 8.21 20.07
CA ALA A 175 -2.28 8.50 21.23
C ALA A 175 -2.42 7.28 22.17
N GLN A 176 -2.59 6.08 21.62
CA GLN A 176 -2.70 4.85 22.42
C GLN A 176 -1.46 4.57 23.29
N ILE A 177 -0.27 4.94 22.83
CA ILE A 177 0.97 4.83 23.62
C ILE A 177 1.03 5.83 24.77
N GLU A 178 0.43 7.02 24.60
CA GLU A 178 0.36 8.05 25.64
C GLU A 178 -0.65 7.72 26.74
N GLU A 179 -1.77 7.09 26.38
CA GLU A 179 -2.82 6.67 27.30
C GLU A 179 -2.50 5.37 28.05
N ALA A 180 -1.54 4.59 27.56
CA ALA A 180 -1.03 3.43 28.28
C ALA A 180 -0.43 3.91 29.62
N PRO A 181 -0.82 3.32 30.77
CA PRO A 181 -0.20 3.67 32.04
C PRO A 181 1.31 3.47 31.88
N PRO A 182 2.15 4.39 32.39
CA PRO A 182 3.58 4.28 32.21
C PRO A 182 4.01 2.90 32.68
N ALA A 183 4.53 2.08 31.77
CA ALA A 183 5.34 0.94 32.17
C ALA A 183 6.39 1.51 33.13
N PRO A 184 6.59 0.90 34.32
CA PRO A 184 7.34 1.53 35.40
C PRO A 184 8.66 2.06 34.85
N ALA A 185 8.78 3.39 34.86
CA ALA A 185 9.95 4.08 34.37
C ALA A 185 11.15 3.53 35.13
N SER A 186 12.09 2.94 34.40
CA SER A 186 13.34 2.47 34.96
C SER A 186 14.14 3.69 35.44
N GLY A 187 13.89 4.09 36.69
CA GLY A 187 14.45 5.27 37.34
C GLY A 187 14.35 5.16 38.86
N ALA A 188 15.31 4.43 39.43
CA ALA A 188 15.77 4.45 40.82
C ALA A 188 14.73 4.17 41.94
N ASP A 189 14.72 2.90 42.38
CA ASP A 189 15.20 2.45 43.71
C ASP A 189 14.32 1.31 44.27
N THR A 190 14.26 0.20 43.53
CA THR A 190 13.77 -1.09 44.05
C THR A 190 14.42 -2.20 43.22
N PRO A 191 15.11 -3.18 43.83
CA PRO A 191 15.68 -4.29 43.08
C PRO A 191 14.56 -5.24 42.67
N VAL A 192 13.95 -4.98 41.52
CA VAL A 192 13.20 -5.99 40.77
C VAL A 192 14.07 -6.38 39.59
N GLU A 193 14.63 -7.58 39.71
CA GLU A 193 15.39 -8.28 38.69
C GLU A 193 14.46 -8.64 37.52
N SER A 194 14.18 -7.65 36.67
CA SER A 194 13.55 -7.86 35.36
C SER A 194 14.49 -7.31 34.31
N ALA A 195 15.64 -7.98 34.14
CA ALA A 195 16.35 -7.89 32.86
C ALA A 195 15.33 -8.25 31.76
N PRO A 196 15.26 -7.51 30.64
CA PRO A 196 14.43 -7.91 29.52
C PRO A 196 14.82 -9.35 29.16
N ALA A 197 13.84 -10.25 29.13
CA ALA A 197 14.10 -11.63 28.77
C ALA A 197 14.92 -11.66 27.46
N PRO A 198 15.99 -12.46 27.39
CA PRO A 198 16.84 -12.53 26.20
C PRO A 198 16.06 -12.86 24.92
N ASP A 199 14.87 -13.44 25.06
CA ASP A 199 13.98 -13.92 23.98
C ASP A 199 12.64 -13.15 23.87
N GLY A 200 12.55 -11.91 24.39
CA GLY A 200 11.33 -11.09 24.29
C GLY A 200 11.23 -10.28 22.97
N PRO A 201 10.05 -9.71 22.64
CA PRO A 201 9.84 -8.93 21.41
C PRO A 201 10.83 -7.76 21.26
N TYR A 202 11.28 -7.18 22.37
CA TYR A 202 12.26 -6.09 22.34
C TYR A 202 13.70 -6.55 22.04
N ALA A 203 14.02 -7.84 22.14
CA ALA A 203 15.26 -8.39 21.61
C ALA A 203 15.23 -8.39 20.08
N GLU A 204 14.11 -8.81 19.50
CA GLU A 204 13.85 -8.80 18.06
C GLU A 204 13.80 -7.38 17.48
N VAL A 205 13.18 -6.42 18.19
CA VAL A 205 13.21 -5.01 17.82
C VAL A 205 14.65 -4.47 17.81
N ARG A 206 15.50 -4.85 18.78
CA ARG A 206 16.91 -4.43 18.79
C ARG A 206 17.67 -4.99 17.57
N ARG A 207 17.41 -6.24 17.20
CA ARG A 207 17.98 -6.85 15.98
C ARG A 207 17.53 -6.10 14.73
N ALA A 208 16.23 -5.83 14.59
CA ALA A 208 15.69 -5.06 13.46
C ALA A 208 16.33 -3.66 13.36
N LEU A 209 16.52 -2.96 14.49
CA LEU A 209 17.20 -1.66 14.51
C LEU A 209 18.71 -1.74 14.23
N GLU A 210 19.35 -2.88 14.46
CA GLU A 210 20.74 -3.13 14.10
C GLU A 210 20.87 -3.40 12.59
N GLU A 211 20.00 -4.23 12.03
CA GLU A 211 19.91 -4.44 10.57
C GLU A 211 19.61 -3.13 9.83
N LEU A 212 18.67 -2.33 10.34
CA LEU A 212 18.34 -1.02 9.78
C LEU A 212 19.53 -0.04 9.82
N ARG A 213 20.43 -0.14 10.80
CA ARG A 213 21.68 0.65 10.79
C ARG A 213 22.63 0.15 9.72
N GLY A 214 22.66 -1.15 9.44
CA GLY A 214 23.44 -1.73 8.36
C GLY A 214 23.13 -1.09 7.00
N TYR A 215 21.89 -0.63 6.77
CA TYR A 215 21.51 0.11 5.56
C TYR A 215 22.26 1.43 5.35
N LEU A 216 22.84 2.00 6.41
CA LEU A 216 23.68 3.20 6.32
C LEU A 216 25.12 2.88 5.90
N GLU A 217 25.55 1.63 6.08
CA GLU A 217 26.87 1.14 5.68
C GLU A 217 26.83 0.55 4.26
N GLU A 218 25.80 -0.25 3.97
CA GLU A 218 25.53 -0.83 2.67
C GLU A 218 24.13 -0.42 2.23
N ALA A 219 24.05 0.41 1.18
CA ALA A 219 22.78 0.96 0.71
C ALA A 219 21.80 -0.18 0.35
N PRO A 220 20.56 -0.15 0.89
CA PRO A 220 19.59 -1.19 0.61
C PRO A 220 19.04 -1.05 -0.82
N PRO A 221 18.36 -2.08 -1.35
CA PRO A 221 17.67 -1.97 -2.63
C PRO A 221 16.67 -0.81 -2.66
N ALA A 222 16.45 -0.24 -3.85
CA ALA A 222 15.57 0.90 -4.04
C ALA A 222 14.16 0.63 -3.48
N GLY A 223 13.59 1.60 -2.79
CA GLY A 223 12.26 1.47 -2.18
C GLY A 223 12.21 0.70 -0.86
N ARG A 224 13.34 0.13 -0.40
CA ARG A 224 13.43 -0.45 0.95
C ARG A 224 13.28 0.59 2.05
N VAL A 225 13.83 1.78 1.84
CA VAL A 225 13.66 2.94 2.72
C VAL A 225 13.00 4.06 1.92
N ARG A 226 11.81 4.48 2.35
CA ARG A 226 10.96 5.48 1.69
C ARG A 226 10.66 6.63 2.64
N SER A 227 10.66 7.85 2.11
CA SER A 227 10.41 9.07 2.87
C SER A 227 9.31 9.93 2.24
N ALA A 228 8.30 10.26 3.04
CA ALA A 228 7.17 11.08 2.63
C ALA A 228 7.02 12.34 3.52
N PRO A 229 6.60 13.49 2.95
CA PRO A 229 6.35 14.69 3.74
C PRO A 229 5.11 14.52 4.63
N THR A 230 5.12 15.09 5.84
CA THR A 230 3.95 15.08 6.76
C THR A 230 3.27 16.45 6.88
N GLY A 231 3.49 17.37 5.94
CA GLY A 231 2.94 18.73 5.97
C GLY A 231 3.74 19.75 6.81
N GLY A 232 4.97 19.40 7.22
CA GLY A 232 5.92 20.29 7.91
C GLY A 232 7.36 19.91 7.57
N GLU A 233 8.33 20.26 8.43
CA GLU A 233 9.74 19.84 8.27
C GLU A 233 9.96 18.36 8.59
N ALA A 234 9.06 17.79 9.40
CA ALA A 234 9.08 16.37 9.72
C ALA A 234 8.73 15.50 8.51
N ARG A 235 9.27 14.28 8.51
CA ARG A 235 9.05 13.29 7.45
C ARG A 235 8.61 11.98 8.05
N ALA A 236 7.69 11.31 7.36
CA ALA A 236 7.30 9.95 7.64
C ALA A 236 8.27 9.02 6.91
N LEU A 237 8.84 8.08 7.65
CA LEU A 237 9.78 7.09 7.15
C LEU A 237 9.14 5.71 7.19
N ARG A 238 9.31 4.98 6.10
CA ARG A 238 8.95 3.57 5.98
C ARG A 238 10.21 2.81 5.65
N ALA A 239 10.53 1.77 6.41
CA ALA A 239 11.66 0.88 6.14
C ALA A 239 11.27 -0.58 6.33
N ASP A 240 11.78 -1.47 5.49
CA ASP A 240 11.50 -2.90 5.56
C ASP A 240 12.79 -3.72 5.59
N GLY A 241 12.70 -4.92 6.15
CA GLY A 241 13.77 -5.91 6.12
C GLY A 241 13.25 -7.32 6.36
N PRO A 242 14.15 -8.31 6.41
CA PRO A 242 13.78 -9.70 6.58
C PRO A 242 13.00 -9.93 7.89
N GLY A 243 11.68 -10.07 7.77
CA GLY A 243 10.80 -10.35 8.92
C GLY A 243 10.40 -9.14 9.75
N TRP A 244 10.72 -7.92 9.32
CA TRP A 244 10.34 -6.70 10.05
C TRP A 244 9.95 -5.54 9.14
N SER A 245 9.12 -4.66 9.69
CA SER A 245 8.69 -3.41 9.06
C SER A 245 8.74 -2.30 10.09
N LEU A 246 9.30 -1.15 9.72
CA LEU A 246 9.38 0.04 10.56
C LEU A 246 8.62 1.20 9.92
N VAL A 247 7.91 1.93 10.77
CA VAL A 247 7.24 3.21 10.47
C VAL A 247 7.73 4.22 11.49
N ALA A 248 8.17 5.39 11.06
CA ALA A 248 8.66 6.41 11.97
C ALA A 248 8.31 7.82 11.53
N ARG A 249 8.38 8.76 12.46
CA ARG A 249 8.49 10.18 12.13
C ARG A 249 9.78 10.76 12.67
N THR A 250 10.47 11.54 11.84
CA THR A 250 11.77 12.15 12.19
C THR A 250 11.70 13.07 13.42
N ASP A 251 10.50 13.59 13.74
CA ASP A 251 10.24 14.49 14.87
C ASP A 251 9.69 13.82 16.13
N ASP A 252 9.45 12.50 16.12
CA ASP A 252 8.76 11.81 17.22
C ASP A 252 9.41 10.45 17.55
N MET A 253 8.76 9.35 17.17
CA MET A 253 9.12 7.99 17.54
C MET A 253 9.05 7.04 16.34
N ALA A 254 9.19 5.74 16.59
CA ALA A 254 8.99 4.70 15.59
C ALA A 254 8.10 3.58 16.13
N PHE A 255 7.52 2.82 15.20
CA PHE A 255 6.81 1.58 15.43
C PHE A 255 7.46 0.47 14.60
N VAL A 256 7.58 -0.71 15.17
CA VAL A 256 8.13 -1.91 14.52
C VAL A 256 7.07 -3.00 14.54
N LEU A 257 6.87 -3.64 13.40
CA LEU A 257 6.06 -4.85 13.24
C LEU A 257 6.99 -5.99 12.86
N LEU A 258 6.74 -7.19 13.40
CA LEU A 258 7.61 -8.36 13.24
C LEU A 258 6.81 -9.58 12.77
N ASP A 259 7.41 -10.43 11.95
CA ASP A 259 6.80 -11.72 11.59
C ASP A 259 6.67 -12.66 12.80
N ALA A 260 7.67 -12.63 13.69
CA ALA A 260 7.70 -13.44 14.89
C ALA A 260 6.66 -13.02 15.95
N HIS A 261 6.16 -11.78 15.88
CA HIS A 261 5.17 -11.21 16.79
C HIS A 261 3.94 -10.75 15.99
N PRO A 262 3.10 -11.71 15.55
CA PRO A 262 2.03 -11.41 14.62
C PRO A 262 1.01 -10.47 15.24
N ARG A 263 0.58 -9.46 14.46
CA ARG A 263 -0.45 -8.47 14.83
C ARG A 263 -0.05 -7.56 15.99
N GLU A 264 1.20 -7.58 16.42
CA GLU A 264 1.73 -6.65 17.42
C GLU A 264 2.38 -5.44 16.76
N VAL A 265 2.12 -4.25 17.32
CA VAL A 265 2.79 -2.99 16.93
C VAL A 265 3.67 -2.56 18.10
N LEU A 266 4.99 -2.62 17.91
CA LEU A 266 5.97 -2.45 18.98
C LEU A 266 6.53 -1.02 18.95
N PRO A 267 6.25 -0.19 19.97
CA PRO A 267 6.74 1.19 20.02
C PRO A 267 8.24 1.24 20.30
N VAL A 268 8.95 2.10 19.58
CA VAL A 268 10.32 2.50 19.83
C VAL A 268 10.33 4.00 20.14
N THR A 269 10.42 4.33 21.42
CA THR A 269 10.47 5.72 21.86
C THR A 269 11.72 6.42 21.34
N ARG A 270 11.64 7.76 21.20
CA ARG A 270 12.69 8.60 20.62
C ARG A 270 14.08 8.30 21.22
N GLY A 271 14.22 8.35 22.54
CA GLY A 271 15.52 8.21 23.20
C GLY A 271 16.61 9.15 22.61
N PRO A 272 17.89 8.91 22.92
CA PRO A 272 18.98 9.74 22.41
C PRO A 272 19.51 9.30 21.03
N ARG A 273 19.23 8.07 20.60
CA ARG A 273 19.83 7.47 19.38
C ARG A 273 18.91 7.46 18.16
N LEU A 274 17.59 7.37 18.36
CA LEU A 274 16.64 7.27 17.24
C LEU A 274 16.68 8.52 16.34
N PRO A 275 16.75 9.77 16.85
CA PRO A 275 16.73 10.94 15.97
C PRO A 275 17.82 10.93 14.91
N GLY A 276 19.07 10.65 15.30
CA GLY A 276 20.19 10.59 14.35
C GLY A 276 20.09 9.43 13.37
N LEU A 277 19.50 8.30 13.79
CA LEU A 277 19.21 7.18 12.88
C LEU A 277 18.16 7.58 11.84
N LEU A 278 17.05 8.20 12.27
CA LEU A 278 15.97 8.61 11.35
C LEU A 278 16.43 9.69 10.38
N GLU A 279 17.25 10.64 10.82
CA GLU A 279 17.86 11.66 9.95
C GLU A 279 18.77 11.01 8.89
N ALA A 280 19.62 10.06 9.29
CA ALA A 280 20.48 9.34 8.36
C ALA A 280 19.69 8.48 7.36
N LEU A 281 18.61 7.84 7.81
CA LEU A 281 17.72 7.07 6.94
C LEU A 281 16.99 7.98 5.94
N ASP A 282 16.51 9.14 6.37
CA ASP A 282 15.86 10.12 5.49
C ASP A 282 16.81 10.63 4.39
N ALA A 283 18.11 10.72 4.69
CA ALA A 283 19.12 11.13 3.73
C ALA A 283 19.34 10.10 2.61
N ILE A 284 19.19 8.80 2.89
CA ILE A 284 19.34 7.71 1.91
C ILE A 284 18.01 7.26 1.30
N ALA A 285 16.88 7.66 1.89
CA ALA A 285 15.56 7.24 1.46
C ALA A 285 15.28 7.68 0.02
N VAL A 286 14.67 6.78 -0.75
CA VAL A 286 14.12 7.17 -2.05
C VAL A 286 12.97 8.14 -1.78
N ARG A 287 13.02 9.30 -2.46
CA ARG A 287 12.05 10.37 -2.27
C ARG A 287 10.97 10.29 -3.34
N HIS A 288 9.76 10.60 -2.92
CA HIS A 288 8.72 11.03 -3.85
C HIS A 288 9.12 12.40 -4.42
N ALA A 289 9.07 12.53 -5.75
CA ALA A 289 9.09 13.84 -6.41
C ALA A 289 7.76 14.56 -6.18
#